data_AF-A0A7X1CAI9-F1
#
_entry.id   AF-A0A7X1CAI9-F1
#
_cell.length_a   1.000
_cell.length_b   1.000
_cell.length_c   1.000
_cell.angle_alpha   90.00
_cell.angle_beta   90.00
_cell.angle_gamma   90.00
#
_symmetry.space_group_name_H-M   'P 1'
#
loop_
_entity.id
_entity.type
_entity.pdbx_description
1 polymer ?
#
loop_
_entity_poly.entity_id
_entity_poly.type
_entity_poly.pdbx_seq_one_letter_code
_entity_poly.pdbx_strand_id
1 'polypeptide(L)'
;MWGGYQFDKSGNIRTATDTKIKLKMAQTDIVMQDQLKALTSLATKLTKSGGHLSASEQIYLESSEVLIIVDGIAKMVESGFSEIIQVCQQAIKETETHCKDTVQRAQDVASHLSYYEVMDALTSGGATKARIVDEPVVYYEEKIAKAEKTKKEYQALVTEIKTGIDAQVSLDKALAKELQI
;
A
#
# COMPACT_ATOMS: atom_id res chain seq x y z
N MET A 1 -20.68 8.92 -26.75
CA MET A 1 -19.49 9.70 -27.18
C MET A 1 -18.36 9.38 -26.23
N TRP A 2 -17.24 8.88 -26.74
CA TRP A 2 -16.08 8.45 -25.94
C TRP A 2 -15.28 9.69 -25.52
N GLY A 3 -15.39 10.09 -24.26
CA GLY A 3 -14.66 11.22 -23.69
C GLY A 3 -13.19 10.87 -23.48
N GLY A 4 -12.31 11.65 -24.10
CA GLY A 4 -10.85 11.48 -23.97
C GLY A 4 -10.39 11.55 -22.52
N TYR A 5 -9.40 10.72 -22.18
CA TYR A 5 -8.76 10.73 -20.87
C TYR A 5 -8.18 12.13 -20.59
N GLN A 6 -8.67 12.80 -19.55
CA GLN A 6 -8.07 14.04 -19.07
C GLN A 6 -6.99 13.68 -18.05
N PHE A 7 -5.83 14.34 -18.12
CA PHE A 7 -4.73 14.13 -17.18
C PHE A 7 -4.59 15.34 -16.25
N ASP A 8 -4.16 15.11 -15.01
CA ASP A 8 -3.73 16.18 -14.12
C ASP A 8 -2.29 16.63 -14.45
N LYS A 9 -1.81 17.68 -13.77
CA LYS A 9 -0.47 18.25 -14.01
C LYS A 9 0.68 17.27 -13.71
N SER A 10 0.37 16.16 -13.03
CA SER A 10 1.32 15.10 -12.68
C SER A 10 1.23 13.91 -13.64
N GLY A 11 0.43 14.01 -14.71
CA GLY A 11 0.29 12.95 -15.71
C GLY A 11 -0.65 11.82 -15.30
N ASN A 12 -1.45 11.98 -14.23
CA ASN A 12 -2.41 10.96 -13.82
C ASN A 12 -3.79 11.21 -14.45
N ILE A 13 -4.53 10.16 -14.80
CA ILE A 13 -5.89 10.31 -15.33
C ILE A 13 -6.78 10.95 -14.25
N ARG A 14 -7.46 12.04 -14.61
CA ARG A 14 -8.56 12.65 -13.87
C ARG A 14 -9.72 11.66 -13.84
N THR A 15 -9.79 10.88 -12.78
CA THR A 15 -10.87 9.96 -12.46
C THR A 15 -11.41 10.28 -11.07
N ALA A 16 -12.63 9.80 -10.76
CA ALA A 16 -13.19 9.88 -9.42
C ALA A 16 -12.20 9.32 -8.39
N THR A 17 -12.16 9.89 -7.18
CA THR A 17 -11.22 9.50 -6.11
C THR A 17 -11.26 7.99 -5.84
N ASP A 18 -12.45 7.39 -5.85
CA ASP A 18 -12.65 5.93 -5.77
C ASP A 18 -11.91 5.15 -6.87
N THR A 19 -11.95 5.64 -8.10
CA THR A 19 -11.26 5.02 -9.24
C THR A 19 -9.75 5.16 -9.10
N LYS A 20 -9.24 6.31 -8.64
CA LYS A 20 -7.82 6.50 -8.33
C LYS A 20 -7.36 5.54 -7.23
N ILE A 21 -8.15 5.37 -6.17
CA ILE A 21 -7.86 4.45 -5.07
C ILE A 21 -7.85 3.01 -5.57
N LYS A 22 -8.87 2.58 -6.34
CA LYS A 22 -8.91 1.23 -6.92
C LYS A 22 -7.72 0.95 -7.84
N LEU A 23 -7.36 1.90 -8.72
CA LEU A 23 -6.20 1.77 -9.61
C LEU A 23 -4.89 1.69 -8.82
N LYS A 24 -4.70 2.57 -7.83
CA LYS A 24 -3.49 2.61 -7.01
C LYS A 24 -3.37 1.35 -6.15
N MET A 25 -4.47 0.90 -5.54
CA MET A 25 -4.50 -0.38 -4.82
C MET A 25 -4.17 -1.56 -5.72
N ALA A 26 -4.74 -1.62 -6.94
CA ALA A 26 -4.44 -2.71 -7.89
C ALA A 26 -2.97 -2.68 -8.35
N GLN A 27 -2.42 -1.51 -8.65
CA GLN A 27 -1.00 -1.35 -9.00
C GLN A 27 -0.09 -1.78 -7.85
N THR A 28 -0.38 -1.34 -6.62
CA THR A 28 0.41 -1.72 -5.46
C THR A 28 0.26 -3.22 -5.15
N ASP A 29 -0.94 -3.80 -5.27
CA ASP A 29 -1.16 -5.25 -5.10
C ASP A 29 -0.31 -6.05 -6.12
N ILE A 30 -0.23 -5.61 -7.38
CA ILE A 30 0.59 -6.25 -8.43
C ILE A 30 2.08 -6.16 -8.09
N VAL A 31 2.59 -4.94 -7.87
CA VAL A 31 3.99 -4.71 -7.53
C VAL A 31 4.37 -5.51 -6.28
N MET A 32 3.50 -5.54 -5.29
CA MET A 32 3.71 -6.26 -4.05
C MET A 32 3.77 -7.77 -4.26
N GLN A 33 2.89 -8.36 -5.06
CA GLN A 33 2.97 -9.80 -5.35
C GLN A 33 4.29 -10.18 -6.02
N ASP A 34 4.78 -9.33 -6.92
CA ASP A 34 6.06 -9.58 -7.60
C ASP A 34 7.24 -9.45 -6.62
N GLN A 35 7.24 -8.43 -5.76
CA GLN A 35 8.28 -8.25 -4.75
C GLN A 35 8.26 -9.34 -3.68
N LEU A 36 7.08 -9.77 -3.20
CA LEU A 36 6.96 -10.89 -2.26
C LEU A 36 7.46 -12.20 -2.87
N LYS A 37 7.14 -12.49 -4.13
CA LYS A 37 7.64 -13.68 -4.83
C LYS A 37 9.17 -13.64 -4.95
N ALA A 38 9.73 -12.47 -5.29
CA ALA A 38 11.18 -12.30 -5.37
C ALA A 38 11.87 -12.53 -4.01
N LEU A 39 11.33 -11.95 -2.94
CA LEU A 39 11.83 -12.13 -1.58
C LEU A 39 11.69 -13.57 -1.09
N THR A 40 10.55 -14.22 -1.36
CA THR A 40 10.33 -15.63 -0.99
C THR A 40 11.28 -16.56 -1.75
N SER A 41 11.56 -16.27 -3.02
CA SER A 41 12.56 -16.99 -3.83
C SER A 41 13.97 -16.82 -3.27
N LEU A 42 14.30 -15.61 -2.81
CA LEU A 42 15.57 -15.33 -2.13
C LEU A 42 15.65 -16.12 -0.82
N ALA A 43 14.61 -16.07 0.03
CA ALA A 43 14.53 -16.82 1.28
C ALA A 43 14.68 -18.34 1.08
N THR A 44 14.03 -18.89 0.05
CA THR A 44 14.13 -20.33 -0.28
C THR A 44 15.50 -20.73 -0.82
N LYS A 45 16.18 -19.86 -1.56
CA LYS A 45 17.57 -20.11 -1.99
C LYS A 45 18.52 -20.13 -0.78
N LEU A 46 18.37 -19.17 0.13
CA LEU A 46 19.19 -19.07 1.34
C LEU A 46 19.00 -20.27 2.27
N THR A 47 17.76 -20.75 2.43
CA THR A 47 17.44 -21.89 3.32
C THR A 47 17.82 -23.25 2.74
N LYS A 48 17.90 -23.39 1.41
CA LYS A 48 18.25 -24.65 0.73
C LYS A 48 19.73 -25.01 0.73
N SER A 49 20.65 -24.09 1.05
CA SER A 49 22.10 -24.35 0.89
C SER A 49 22.64 -25.46 1.79
N GLY A 50 21.91 -25.90 2.83
CA GLY A 50 22.24 -27.10 3.61
C GLY A 50 23.64 -27.10 4.23
N GLY A 51 24.29 -25.94 4.36
CA GLY A 51 25.64 -25.78 4.91
C GLY A 51 26.78 -25.70 3.88
N HIS A 52 26.53 -25.71 2.57
CA HIS A 52 27.57 -25.43 1.56
C HIS A 52 27.06 -24.42 0.53
N LEU A 53 27.54 -23.17 0.62
CA LEU A 53 27.38 -22.20 -0.45
C LEU A 53 28.39 -22.52 -1.56
N SER A 54 27.98 -22.37 -2.82
CA SER A 54 28.95 -22.27 -3.91
C SER A 54 29.84 -21.04 -3.70
N ALA A 55 31.08 -21.04 -4.21
CA ALA A 55 31.99 -19.89 -4.11
C ALA A 55 31.34 -18.58 -4.60
N SER A 56 30.48 -18.68 -5.62
CA SER A 56 29.71 -17.56 -6.14
C SER A 56 28.66 -17.04 -5.16
N GLU A 57 27.99 -17.93 -4.41
CA GLU A 57 27.01 -17.55 -3.39
C GLU A 57 27.67 -16.95 -2.14
N GLN A 58 28.86 -17.44 -1.77
CA GLN A 58 29.64 -16.86 -0.67
C GLN A 58 30.09 -15.43 -1.01
N ILE A 59 30.69 -15.21 -2.19
CA ILE A 59 31.08 -13.86 -2.65
C ILE A 59 29.87 -12.92 -2.73
N TYR A 60 28.73 -13.43 -3.21
CA TYR A 60 27.49 -12.65 -3.33
C TYR A 60 26.92 -12.25 -1.96
N LEU A 61 26.97 -13.11 -0.94
CA LEU A 61 26.47 -12.78 0.41
C LEU A 61 27.46 -11.96 1.24
N GLU A 62 28.77 -12.15 1.02
CA GLU A 62 29.82 -11.33 1.62
C GLU A 62 29.88 -9.93 1.00
N SER A 63 29.54 -9.79 -0.29
CA SER A 63 29.25 -8.47 -0.86
C SER A 63 27.96 -7.97 -0.21
N SER A 64 28.01 -6.80 0.44
CA SER A 64 26.86 -6.17 1.09
C SER A 64 25.66 -5.88 0.17
N GLU A 65 25.76 -6.25 -1.11
CA GLU A 65 24.81 -6.01 -2.18
C GLU A 65 23.45 -6.66 -1.91
N VAL A 66 23.40 -7.86 -1.32
CA VAL A 66 22.12 -8.55 -1.02
C VAL A 66 21.30 -7.77 0.00
N LEU A 67 21.94 -7.35 1.09
CA LEU A 67 21.27 -6.57 2.14
C LEU A 67 20.82 -5.20 1.60
N ILE A 68 21.63 -4.56 0.75
CA ILE A 68 21.27 -3.30 0.08
C ILE A 68 20.05 -3.49 -0.83
N ILE A 69 19.99 -4.57 -1.61
CA ILE A 69 18.84 -4.88 -2.47
C ILE A 69 17.59 -5.12 -1.63
N VAL A 70 17.69 -5.94 -0.58
CA VAL A 70 16.57 -6.21 0.35
C VAL A 70 16.07 -4.92 1.00
N ASP A 71 16.97 -4.02 1.44
CA ASP A 71 16.61 -2.71 1.99
C ASP A 71 15.95 -1.78 0.98
N GLY A 72 16.43 -1.78 -0.26
CA GLY A 72 15.84 -1.00 -1.35
C GLY A 72 14.40 -1.44 -1.64
N ILE A 73 14.19 -2.75 -1.76
CA ILE A 73 12.87 -3.36 -1.96
C ILE A 73 11.97 -3.07 -0.74
N ALA A 74 12.51 -3.21 0.48
CA ALA A 74 11.79 -2.89 1.73
C ALA A 74 11.23 -1.46 1.72
N LYS A 75 12.09 -0.47 1.43
CA LYS A 75 11.71 0.95 1.38
C LYS A 75 10.66 1.25 0.31
N MET A 76 10.82 0.66 -0.88
CA MET A 76 9.87 0.87 -1.99
C MET A 76 8.46 0.40 -1.61
N VAL A 77 8.36 -0.79 -1.01
CA VAL A 77 7.07 -1.36 -0.59
C VAL A 77 6.48 -0.58 0.58
N GLU A 78 7.28 -0.18 1.57
CA GLU A 78 6.81 0.65 2.68
C GLU A 78 6.29 2.02 2.23
N SER A 79 6.92 2.64 1.23
CA SER A 79 6.43 3.87 0.61
C SER A 79 5.08 3.63 -0.06
N GLY A 80 4.95 2.56 -0.85
CA GLY A 80 3.69 2.20 -1.51
C GLY A 80 2.51 2.04 -0.55
N PHE A 81 2.71 1.34 0.57
CA PHE A 81 1.69 1.21 1.61
C PHE A 81 1.34 2.54 2.27
N SER A 82 2.36 3.35 2.59
CA SER A 82 2.16 4.64 3.24
C SER A 82 1.36 5.57 2.34
N GLU A 83 1.62 5.55 1.03
CA GLU A 83 0.85 6.32 0.05
C GLU A 83 -0.61 5.85 -0.06
N ILE A 84 -0.90 4.54 -0.08
CA ILE A 84 -2.29 4.05 -0.08
C ILE A 84 -3.03 4.53 1.15
N ILE A 85 -2.42 4.37 2.33
CA ILE A 85 -3.02 4.75 3.61
C ILE A 85 -3.32 6.27 3.61
N GLN A 86 -2.36 7.08 3.17
CA GLN A 86 -2.54 8.53 3.07
C GLN A 86 -3.69 8.92 2.13
N VAL A 87 -3.80 8.28 0.96
CA VAL A 87 -4.90 8.57 0.02
C VAL A 87 -6.26 8.18 0.62
N CYS A 88 -6.36 7.04 1.30
CA CYS A 88 -7.61 6.63 1.96
C CYS A 88 -7.98 7.58 3.10
N GLN A 89 -7.02 7.99 3.94
CA GLN A 89 -7.24 8.98 4.99
C GLN A 89 -7.67 10.34 4.45
N GLN A 90 -7.10 10.75 3.31
CA GLN A 90 -7.50 11.97 2.62
C GLN A 90 -8.93 11.86 2.08
N ALA A 91 -9.29 10.74 1.48
CA ALA A 91 -10.65 10.49 1.00
C ALA A 91 -11.69 10.50 2.14
N ILE A 92 -11.34 9.92 3.30
CA ILE A 92 -12.16 10.01 4.53
C ILE A 92 -12.42 11.48 4.90
N LYS A 93 -11.39 12.35 4.92
CA LYS A 93 -11.58 13.78 5.22
C LYS A 93 -12.43 14.51 4.18
N GLU A 94 -12.33 14.11 2.92
CA GLU A 94 -13.09 14.69 1.81
C GLU A 94 -14.59 14.36 1.92
N THR A 95 -14.98 13.23 2.49
CA THR A 95 -16.40 12.85 2.65
C THR A 95 -17.19 13.87 3.51
N GLU A 96 -16.66 14.27 4.66
CA GLU A 96 -17.27 15.28 5.53
C GLU A 96 -17.36 16.65 4.84
N THR A 97 -16.32 17.02 4.09
CA THR A 97 -16.31 18.26 3.29
C THR A 97 -17.40 18.21 2.21
N HIS A 98 -17.53 17.08 1.50
CA HIS A 98 -18.56 16.89 0.49
C HIS A 98 -19.97 16.88 1.06
N CYS A 99 -20.18 16.30 2.25
CA CYS A 99 -21.46 16.37 2.94
C CYS A 99 -21.84 17.82 3.26
N LYS A 100 -20.91 18.59 3.83
CA LYS A 100 -21.12 20.02 4.13
C LYS A 100 -21.42 20.85 2.89
N ASP A 101 -20.63 20.67 1.83
CA ASP A 101 -20.82 21.39 0.56
C ASP A 101 -22.15 21.03 -0.12
N THR A 102 -22.59 19.77 0.02
CA THR A 102 -23.88 19.31 -0.50
C THR A 102 -25.04 20.01 0.20
N VAL A 103 -25.00 20.07 1.53
CA VAL A 103 -25.98 20.81 2.34
C VAL A 103 -25.99 22.30 1.99
N GLN A 104 -24.81 22.93 1.96
CA GLN A 104 -24.70 24.37 1.66
C GLN A 104 -25.26 24.70 0.26
N ARG A 105 -24.84 23.96 -0.78
CA ARG A 105 -25.34 24.20 -2.14
C ARG A 105 -26.84 23.98 -2.25
N ALA A 106 -27.40 23.00 -1.54
CA ALA A 106 -28.84 22.77 -1.54
C ALA A 106 -29.60 23.94 -0.89
N GLN A 107 -29.08 24.51 0.20
CA GLN A 107 -29.65 25.71 0.82
C GLN A 107 -29.53 26.95 -0.08
N ASP A 108 -28.41 27.11 -0.80
CA ASP A 108 -28.21 28.25 -1.70
C ASP A 108 -29.18 28.20 -2.89
N VAL A 109 -29.38 27.02 -3.48
CA VAL A 109 -30.30 26.81 -4.62
C VAL A 109 -31.76 26.91 -4.18
N ALA A 110 -32.09 26.40 -3.00
CA ALA A 110 -33.44 26.41 -2.44
C ALA A 110 -33.60 27.47 -1.34
N SER A 111 -33.16 28.70 -1.61
CA SER A 111 -33.13 29.81 -0.63
C SER A 111 -34.48 30.21 -0.04
N HIS A 112 -35.59 29.73 -0.61
CA HIS A 112 -36.96 29.93 -0.12
C HIS A 112 -37.48 28.78 0.75
N LEU A 113 -36.75 27.65 0.81
CA LEU A 113 -37.10 26.51 1.64
C LEU A 113 -36.45 26.64 3.03
N SER A 114 -37.13 26.10 4.04
CA SER A 114 -36.54 25.92 5.36
C SER A 114 -35.44 24.87 5.34
N TYR A 115 -34.56 24.90 6.35
CA TYR A 115 -33.51 23.88 6.51
C TYR A 115 -34.09 22.45 6.49
N TYR A 116 -35.22 22.22 7.16
CA TYR A 116 -35.86 20.91 7.20
C TYR A 116 -36.35 20.44 5.83
N GLU A 117 -36.97 21.31 5.05
CA GLU A 117 -37.42 20.98 3.68
C GLU A 117 -36.24 20.67 2.77
N VAL A 118 -35.12 21.39 2.91
CA VAL A 118 -33.89 21.08 2.18
C VAL A 118 -33.33 19.71 2.57
N MET A 119 -33.28 19.39 3.87
CA MET A 119 -32.79 18.09 4.35
C MET A 119 -33.70 16.94 3.91
N ASP A 120 -35.01 17.14 3.89
CA ASP A 120 -35.99 16.14 3.44
C ASP A 120 -35.89 15.88 1.94
N ALA A 121 -35.70 16.95 1.14
CA ALA A 121 -35.44 16.84 -0.29
C ALA A 121 -34.11 16.12 -0.59
N LEU A 122 -33.03 16.44 0.15
CA LEU A 122 -31.75 15.73 0.05
C LEU A 122 -31.90 14.25 0.40
N THR A 123 -32.62 13.94 1.48
CA THR A 123 -32.89 12.57 1.91
C THR A 123 -33.69 11.80 0.85
N SER A 124 -34.74 12.41 0.32
CA SER A 124 -35.56 11.85 -0.76
C SER A 124 -34.75 11.61 -2.04
N GLY A 125 -33.76 12.47 -2.32
CA GLY A 125 -32.80 12.30 -3.41
C GLY A 125 -31.64 11.33 -3.11
N GLY A 126 -31.59 10.75 -1.90
CA GLY A 126 -30.54 9.82 -1.48
C GLY A 126 -29.20 10.48 -1.09
N ALA A 127 -29.14 11.80 -0.98
CA ALA A 127 -27.95 12.55 -0.56
C ALA A 127 -27.87 12.65 0.98
N THR A 128 -27.87 11.50 1.65
CA THR A 128 -27.83 11.41 3.13
C THR A 128 -26.40 11.38 3.66
N LYS A 129 -26.21 11.76 4.93
CA LYS A 129 -24.93 11.61 5.61
C LYS A 129 -24.43 10.16 5.58
N ALA A 130 -25.32 9.20 5.80
CA ALA A 130 -24.99 7.77 5.72
C ALA A 130 -24.33 7.41 4.38
N ARG A 131 -24.84 7.94 3.26
CA ARG A 131 -24.37 7.61 1.92
C ARG A 131 -23.15 8.43 1.46
N ILE A 132 -23.03 9.67 1.95
CA ILE A 132 -21.93 10.57 1.57
C ILE A 132 -20.71 10.38 2.47
N VAL A 133 -20.92 10.01 3.74
CA VAL A 133 -19.90 9.91 4.78
C VAL A 133 -19.75 8.48 5.28
N ASP A 134 -20.76 7.95 5.98
CA ASP A 134 -20.57 6.75 6.80
C ASP A 134 -20.19 5.51 5.96
N GLU A 135 -20.90 5.26 4.85
CA GLU A 135 -20.61 4.17 3.91
C GLU A 135 -19.20 4.28 3.28
N PRO A 136 -18.81 5.43 2.68
CA PRO A 136 -17.44 5.63 2.21
C PRO A 136 -16.37 5.50 3.31
N VAL A 137 -16.62 6.00 4.51
CA VAL A 137 -15.67 5.90 5.63
C VAL A 137 -15.38 4.44 5.97
N VAL A 138 -16.44 3.62 6.13
CA VAL A 138 -16.29 2.18 6.36
C VAL A 138 -15.46 1.53 5.25
N TYR A 139 -15.77 1.84 3.99
CA TYR A 139 -15.03 1.31 2.84
C TYR A 139 -13.54 1.66 2.90
N TYR A 140 -13.19 2.91 3.19
CA TYR A 140 -11.79 3.34 3.27
C TYR A 140 -11.05 2.80 4.49
N GLU A 141 -11.72 2.67 5.64
CA GLU A 141 -11.17 2.03 6.83
C GLU A 141 -10.83 0.55 6.58
N GLU A 142 -11.69 -0.18 5.88
CA GLU A 142 -11.40 -1.56 5.46
C GLU A 142 -10.16 -1.64 4.55
N LYS A 143 -9.99 -0.67 3.65
CA LYS A 143 -8.79 -0.61 2.77
C LYS A 143 -7.53 -0.31 3.57
N ILE A 144 -7.59 0.60 4.54
CA ILE A 144 -6.47 0.90 5.44
C ILE A 144 -6.10 -0.35 6.25
N ALA A 145 -7.07 -1.01 6.87
CA ALA A 145 -6.83 -2.22 7.65
C ALA A 145 -6.17 -3.34 6.83
N LYS A 146 -6.62 -3.54 5.58
CA LYS A 146 -5.98 -4.50 4.66
C LYS A 146 -4.53 -4.09 4.36
N ALA A 147 -4.30 -2.82 4.00
CA ALA A 147 -2.96 -2.31 3.71
C ALA A 147 -2.00 -2.47 4.89
N GLU A 148 -2.43 -2.15 6.11
CA GLU A 148 -1.63 -2.30 7.32
C GLU A 148 -1.30 -3.76 7.65
N LYS A 149 -2.28 -4.67 7.53
CA LYS A 149 -2.05 -6.11 7.74
C LYS A 149 -0.96 -6.60 6.81
N THR A 150 -1.09 -6.29 5.53
CA THR A 150 -0.15 -6.74 4.50
C THR A 150 1.23 -6.10 4.67
N LYS A 151 1.30 -4.82 5.07
CA LYS A 151 2.56 -4.16 5.42
C LYS A 151 3.30 -4.91 6.53
N LYS A 152 2.59 -5.36 7.57
CA LYS A 152 3.18 -6.14 8.68
C LYS A 152 3.72 -7.50 8.23
N GLU A 153 2.95 -8.23 7.41
CA GLU A 153 3.38 -9.51 6.85
C GLU A 153 4.67 -9.36 6.03
N TYR A 154 4.73 -8.30 5.22
CA TYR A 154 5.92 -7.97 4.44
C TYR A 154 7.14 -7.62 5.32
N GLN A 155 6.94 -6.79 6.35
CA GLN A 155 8.01 -6.44 7.30
C GLN A 155 8.56 -7.68 8.01
N ALA A 156 7.70 -8.62 8.40
CA ALA A 156 8.13 -9.89 9.00
C ALA A 156 9.00 -10.71 8.03
N LEU A 157 8.62 -10.82 6.75
CA LEU A 157 9.41 -11.52 5.74
C LEU A 157 10.78 -10.87 5.51
N VAL A 158 10.85 -9.53 5.46
CA VAL A 158 12.11 -8.80 5.34
C VAL A 158 13.03 -9.10 6.54
N THR A 159 12.48 -9.13 7.76
CA THR A 159 13.24 -9.51 8.96
C THR A 159 13.75 -10.94 8.86
N GLU A 160 12.90 -11.91 8.49
CA GLU A 160 13.29 -13.31 8.36
C GLU A 160 14.44 -13.50 7.35
N ILE A 161 14.36 -12.82 6.20
CA ILE A 161 15.41 -12.86 5.18
C ILE A 161 16.74 -12.32 5.72
N LYS A 162 16.71 -11.15 6.37
CA LYS A 162 17.92 -10.55 6.94
C LYS A 162 18.56 -11.46 8.00
N THR A 163 17.74 -12.01 8.91
CA THR A 163 18.22 -12.95 9.93
C THR A 163 18.79 -14.23 9.29
N GLY A 164 18.17 -14.73 8.22
CA GLY A 164 18.70 -15.88 7.47
C GLY A 164 20.06 -15.59 6.82
N ILE A 165 20.24 -14.42 6.21
CA ILE A 165 21.53 -13.98 5.66
C ILE A 165 22.59 -13.90 6.77
N ASP A 166 22.28 -13.24 7.88
CA ASP A 166 23.23 -13.07 9.00
C ASP A 166 23.64 -14.41 9.62
N ALA A 167 22.69 -15.34 9.78
CA ALA A 167 22.95 -16.68 10.29
C ALA A 167 23.86 -17.48 9.34
N GLN A 168 23.60 -17.43 8.03
CA GLN A 168 24.40 -18.13 7.03
C GLN A 168 25.84 -17.60 6.98
N VAL A 169 26.02 -16.28 6.96
CA VAL A 169 27.34 -15.63 7.00
C VAL A 169 28.10 -15.99 8.27
N SER A 170 27.41 -16.08 9.42
CA SER A 170 28.04 -16.43 10.69
C SER A 170 28.48 -17.89 10.75
N LEU A 171 27.65 -18.81 10.25
CA LEU A 171 27.96 -20.24 10.16
C LEU A 171 29.17 -20.49 9.26
N ASP A 172 29.21 -19.88 8.07
CA ASP A 172 30.34 -20.00 7.14
C ASP A 172 31.64 -19.48 7.76
N LYS A 173 31.62 -18.33 8.45
CA LYS A 173 32.80 -17.80 9.15
C LYS A 173 33.33 -18.75 10.22
N ALA A 174 32.43 -19.43 10.94
CA ALA A 174 32.82 -20.42 11.95
C ALA A 174 33.45 -21.66 11.30
N LEU A 175 32.82 -22.21 10.25
CA LEU A 175 33.33 -23.37 9.51
C LEU A 175 34.67 -23.08 8.81
N ALA A 176 34.82 -21.92 8.18
CA ALA A 176 36.07 -21.52 7.55
C ALA A 176 37.23 -21.44 8.56
N LYS A 177 36.94 -21.06 9.81
CA LYS A 177 37.93 -21.04 10.89
C LYS A 177 38.29 -22.43 11.39
N GLU A 178 37.35 -23.39 11.37
CA GLU A 178 37.61 -24.80 11.72
C GLU A 178 38.40 -25.55 10.65
N LEU A 179 38.29 -25.15 9.38
CA LEU A 179 38.98 -25.76 8.23
C LEU A 179 40.38 -25.17 7.96
N GLN A 180 40.78 -24.10 8.66
CA GLN A 180 42.16 -23.60 8.63
C GLN A 180 43.07 -24.53 9.46
N ILE A 181 43.60 -25.57 8.81
CA ILE A 181 44.82 -26.31 9.19
C ILE A 181 46.04 -25.54 8.68
#